data_AF-A0A917RPS6-F1
#
_entry.id   AF-A0A917RPS6-F1
#
_cell.length_a   1.000
_cell.length_b   1.000
_cell.length_c   1.000
_cell.angle_alpha   90.00
_cell.angle_beta   90.00
_cell.angle_gamma   90.00
#
_symmetry.space_group_name_H-M   'P 1'
#
loop_
_entity.id
_entity.type
_entity.pdbx_description
1 polymer ?
#
loop_
_entity_poly.entity_id
_entity_poly.type
_entity_poly.pdbx_seq_one_letter_code
_entity_poly.pdbx_strand_id
1 'polypeptide(L)'
;MIVRLHVRRFFCDQSQYQRRTFVEQVAGLTEPRRRSSPAARSVMRAVATELGGRPGQRLCAKLRLHGRRTALLAQLVAPPVPARAPRILGIDEFAFRKGRTYGTVLVDVENSRPVDVLPNRETSSVAAWLHEHPGAEIVCRDRLMAFTKAIKQAAPDALEVADRWHLLQNLSTAAEKTCRRHRACLRRPATTDAGPLPTAPATPLLDRVRQRHRDVNELAATGLSLSAIGRRLQLDRKTVRRYRHSDLEDLLASARDRGAGLLDPFTDYVQHRFQAGCTSSTQLYRELIGLGYAGGYHVVNRYVGSSMN
;
A
#
# COMPACT_ATOMS: atom_id res chain seq x y z
N MET A 1 -1.84 -16.45 -27.25
CA MET A 1 -2.13 -16.80 -28.64
C MET A 1 -1.07 -16.17 -29.54
N ILE A 2 -0.45 -16.93 -30.42
CA ILE A 2 0.50 -16.44 -31.43
C ILE A 2 -0.17 -16.69 -32.78
N VAL A 3 -0.33 -15.65 -33.59
CA VAL A 3 -0.83 -15.75 -34.95
C VAL A 3 0.37 -15.75 -35.89
N ARG A 4 0.50 -16.78 -36.72
CA ARG A 4 1.48 -16.83 -37.81
C ARG A 4 0.79 -16.31 -39.07
N LEU A 5 1.38 -15.32 -39.72
CA LEU A 5 0.81 -14.65 -40.89
C LEU A 5 1.72 -14.86 -42.09
N HIS A 6 1.11 -15.23 -43.22
CA HIS A 6 1.73 -15.15 -44.53
C HIS A 6 1.15 -13.91 -45.21
N VAL A 7 2.00 -12.94 -45.53
CA VAL A 7 1.63 -11.66 -46.13
C VAL A 7 2.56 -11.34 -47.30
N ARG A 8 2.05 -10.61 -48.29
CA ARG A 8 2.85 -10.24 -49.47
C ARG A 8 3.90 -9.18 -49.10
N ARG A 9 5.09 -9.30 -49.67
CA ARG A 9 6.11 -8.25 -49.65
C ARG A 9 6.13 -7.56 -51.02
N PHE A 10 5.98 -6.25 -51.00
CA PHE A 10 6.00 -5.41 -52.20
C PHE A 10 7.33 -4.65 -52.28
N PHE A 11 7.72 -4.35 -53.52
CA PHE A 11 8.88 -3.56 -53.86
C PHE A 11 8.45 -2.42 -54.77
N CYS A 12 8.83 -1.18 -54.44
CA CYS A 12 8.65 -0.03 -55.30
C CYS A 12 9.91 0.11 -56.16
N ASP A 13 9.76 0.18 -57.47
CA ASP A 13 10.83 0.31 -58.46
C ASP A 13 11.21 1.77 -58.77
N GLN A 14 10.26 2.69 -58.61
CA GLN A 14 10.41 4.13 -58.83
C GLN A 14 11.47 4.77 -57.91
N SER A 15 12.45 5.44 -58.51
CA SER A 15 13.60 6.07 -57.81
C SER A 15 13.23 7.31 -56.99
N GLN A 16 12.10 7.95 -57.30
CA GLN A 16 11.61 9.15 -56.61
C GLN A 16 11.11 8.90 -55.19
N TYR A 17 10.84 7.65 -54.79
CA TYR A 17 10.35 7.32 -53.46
C TYR A 17 11.43 6.75 -52.54
N GLN A 18 11.55 7.31 -51.34
CA GLN A 18 12.51 6.85 -50.32
C GLN A 18 12.21 5.44 -49.77
N ARG A 19 10.94 5.01 -49.77
CA ARG A 19 10.55 3.66 -49.30
C ARG A 19 10.51 2.67 -50.46
N ARG A 20 11.51 1.80 -50.50
CA ARG A 20 11.67 0.75 -51.53
C ARG A 20 10.91 -0.54 -51.25
N THR A 21 10.62 -0.86 -50.00
CA THR A 21 9.93 -2.11 -49.62
C THR A 21 8.82 -1.85 -48.61
N PHE A 22 7.71 -2.55 -48.77
CA PHE A 22 6.61 -2.55 -47.83
C PHE A 22 5.96 -3.94 -47.78
N VAL A 23 5.29 -4.23 -46.67
CA VAL A 23 4.62 -5.52 -46.44
C VAL A 23 3.13 -5.25 -46.38
N GLU A 24 2.33 -6.12 -46.98
CA GLU A 24 0.88 -6.11 -46.93
C GLU A 24 0.38 -5.93 -45.49
N GLN A 25 -0.58 -5.03 -45.32
CA GLN A 25 -1.23 -4.80 -44.03
C GLN A 25 -2.63 -5.41 -44.08
N VAL A 26 -2.85 -6.44 -43.27
CA VAL A 26 -4.16 -7.05 -43.07
C VAL A 26 -4.98 -6.14 -42.14
N ALA A 27 -6.07 -5.59 -42.68
CA ALA A 27 -6.97 -4.70 -41.95
C ALA A 27 -7.42 -5.33 -40.62
N GLY A 28 -7.37 -4.55 -39.54
CA GLY A 28 -7.74 -4.99 -38.19
C GLY A 28 -6.75 -5.94 -37.49
N LEU A 29 -5.72 -6.43 -38.19
CA LEU A 29 -4.78 -7.42 -37.64
C LEU A 29 -3.34 -6.93 -37.55
N THR A 30 -2.86 -6.18 -38.55
CA THR A 30 -1.46 -5.71 -38.61
C THR A 30 -1.38 -4.20 -38.76
N GLU A 31 -0.33 -3.63 -38.17
CA GLU A 31 0.06 -2.23 -38.39
C GLU A 31 1.57 -2.13 -38.65
N PRO A 32 2.03 -1.12 -39.41
CA PRO A 32 3.44 -0.94 -39.70
C PRO A 32 4.30 -0.92 -38.43
N ARG A 33 5.37 -1.72 -38.42
CA ARG A 33 6.35 -1.83 -37.31
C ARG A 33 5.74 -2.31 -35.97
N ARG A 34 4.54 -2.91 -35.97
CA ARG A 34 3.92 -3.49 -34.77
C ARG A 34 4.02 -5.01 -34.78
N ARG A 35 4.19 -5.58 -33.57
CA ARG A 35 4.25 -7.04 -33.33
C ARG A 35 3.04 -7.57 -32.56
N SER A 36 2.02 -6.73 -32.37
CA SER A 36 0.78 -7.05 -31.67
C SER A 36 -0.39 -6.50 -32.47
N SER A 37 -1.48 -7.27 -32.57
CA SER A 37 -2.68 -6.82 -33.27
C SER A 37 -3.35 -5.66 -32.55
N PRO A 38 -4.15 -4.83 -33.25
CA PRO A 38 -4.99 -3.80 -32.64
C PRO A 38 -5.85 -4.34 -31.49
N ALA A 39 -6.52 -5.48 -31.69
CA ALA A 39 -7.33 -6.12 -30.66
C ALA A 39 -6.51 -6.51 -29.42
N ALA A 40 -5.35 -7.14 -29.60
CA ALA A 40 -4.49 -7.51 -28.48
C ALA A 40 -4.00 -6.28 -27.70
N ARG A 41 -3.67 -5.18 -28.39
CA ARG A 41 -3.29 -3.92 -27.74
C ARG A 41 -4.44 -3.25 -27.00
N SER A 42 -5.66 -3.31 -27.54
CA SER A 42 -6.85 -2.81 -26.85
C SER A 42 -7.03 -3.50 -25.50
N VAL A 43 -6.94 -4.83 -25.47
CA VAL A 43 -6.99 -5.60 -24.21
C VAL A 43 -5.80 -5.29 -23.30
N MET A 44 -4.58 -5.22 -23.84
CA MET A 44 -3.41 -4.83 -23.05
C MET A 44 -3.53 -3.42 -22.46
N ARG A 45 -4.14 -2.47 -23.16
CA ARG A 45 -4.41 -1.12 -22.66
C ARG A 45 -5.41 -1.16 -21.51
N ALA A 46 -6.53 -1.85 -21.67
CA ALA A 46 -7.52 -2.00 -20.59
C ALA A 46 -6.88 -2.62 -19.33
N VAL A 47 -6.10 -3.69 -19.50
CA VAL A 47 -5.35 -4.31 -18.39
C VAL A 47 -4.35 -3.34 -17.76
N ALA A 48 -3.64 -2.54 -18.57
CA ALA A 48 -2.68 -1.57 -18.07
C ALA A 48 -3.36 -0.42 -17.30
N THR A 49 -4.55 0.02 -17.73
CA THR A 49 -5.32 1.08 -17.05
C THR A 49 -5.72 0.64 -15.65
N GLU A 50 -6.25 -0.59 -15.52
CA GLU A 50 -6.77 -1.09 -14.24
C GLU A 50 -5.66 -1.59 -13.29
N LEU A 51 -4.66 -2.28 -13.84
CA LEU A 51 -3.68 -3.05 -13.05
C LEU A 51 -2.26 -2.51 -13.13
N GLY A 52 -2.02 -1.53 -14.00
CA GLY A 52 -0.68 -1.00 -14.27
C GLY A 52 0.29 -2.05 -14.81
N GLY A 53 1.55 -1.94 -14.41
CA GLY A 53 2.65 -2.70 -15.01
C GLY A 53 2.75 -4.18 -14.59
N ARG A 54 3.26 -4.46 -13.39
CA ARG A 54 3.57 -5.84 -12.95
C ARG A 54 2.32 -6.68 -12.67
N PRO A 55 1.28 -6.18 -11.99
CA PRO A 55 0.03 -6.91 -11.86
C PRO A 55 -0.63 -7.17 -13.21
N GLY A 56 -0.66 -6.18 -14.11
CA GLY A 56 -1.12 -6.35 -15.48
C GLY A 56 -0.36 -7.43 -16.24
N GLN A 57 0.97 -7.47 -16.16
CA GLN A 57 1.78 -8.52 -16.78
C GLN A 57 1.39 -9.93 -16.29
N ARG A 58 1.12 -10.10 -15.00
CA ARG A 58 0.68 -11.40 -14.44
C ARG A 58 -0.69 -11.81 -14.99
N LEU A 59 -1.62 -10.85 -15.12
CA LEU A 59 -2.93 -11.13 -15.73
C LEU A 59 -2.78 -11.46 -17.22
N CYS A 60 -2.02 -10.69 -17.98
CA CYS A 60 -1.75 -10.96 -19.39
C CYS A 60 -1.17 -12.36 -19.60
N ALA A 61 -0.24 -12.81 -18.74
CA ALA A 61 0.30 -14.17 -18.81
C ALA A 61 -0.79 -15.25 -18.67
N LYS A 62 -1.72 -15.09 -17.73
CA LYS A 62 -2.87 -15.99 -17.56
C LYS A 62 -3.82 -15.96 -18.76
N LEU A 63 -4.02 -14.79 -19.35
CA LEU A 63 -4.82 -14.59 -20.58
C LEU A 63 -4.07 -14.98 -21.87
N ARG A 64 -2.85 -15.51 -21.76
CA ARG A 64 -1.99 -15.86 -22.91
C ARG A 64 -1.73 -14.68 -23.85
N LEU A 65 -1.71 -13.46 -23.31
CA LEU A 65 -1.33 -12.22 -23.98
C LEU A 65 0.15 -11.91 -23.68
N HIS A 66 0.93 -11.68 -24.74
CA HIS A 66 2.35 -11.35 -24.61
C HIS A 66 2.54 -9.86 -24.33
N GLY A 67 2.52 -9.48 -23.05
CA GLY A 67 2.75 -8.10 -22.59
C GLY A 67 3.76 -8.05 -21.45
N ARG A 68 4.96 -7.53 -21.70
CA ARG A 68 5.90 -7.18 -20.62
C ARG A 68 5.39 -5.94 -19.88
N ARG A 69 5.75 -5.77 -18.60
CA ARG A 69 5.45 -4.56 -17.81
C ARG A 69 5.60 -3.26 -18.60
N THR A 70 6.75 -3.06 -19.25
CA THR A 70 7.05 -1.83 -20.00
C THR A 70 6.17 -1.67 -21.24
N ALA A 71 5.88 -2.76 -21.95
CA ALA A 71 5.00 -2.74 -23.12
C ALA A 71 3.56 -2.42 -22.76
N LEU A 72 3.09 -2.87 -21.59
CA LEU A 72 1.78 -2.53 -21.03
C LEU A 72 1.70 -1.05 -20.66
N LEU A 73 2.67 -0.55 -19.89
CA LEU A 73 2.72 0.86 -19.50
C LEU A 73 2.82 1.79 -20.73
N ALA A 74 3.52 1.36 -21.79
CA ALA A 74 3.59 2.09 -23.05
C ALA A 74 2.27 2.11 -23.84
N GLN A 75 1.25 1.33 -23.44
CA GLN A 75 -0.09 1.44 -24.02
C GLN A 75 -0.91 2.57 -23.39
N LEU A 76 -0.50 3.07 -22.21
CA LEU A 76 -1.18 4.15 -21.52
C LEU A 76 -0.88 5.47 -22.20
N VAL A 77 -1.91 6.27 -22.39
CA VAL A 77 -1.84 7.60 -22.98
C VAL A 77 -2.45 8.54 -21.96
N ALA A 78 -1.72 9.62 -21.64
CA ALA A 78 -2.27 10.65 -20.77
C ALA A 78 -3.49 11.28 -21.45
N PRO A 79 -4.62 11.44 -20.74
CA PRO A 79 -5.72 12.23 -21.25
C PRO A 79 -5.26 13.70 -21.45
N PRO A 80 -5.89 14.44 -22.38
CA PRO A 80 -5.60 15.87 -22.50
C PRO A 80 -6.03 16.59 -21.22
N VAL A 81 -5.21 17.56 -20.80
CA VAL A 81 -5.57 18.47 -19.71
C VAL A 81 -6.59 19.48 -20.24
N PRO A 82 -7.73 19.69 -19.56
CA PRO A 82 -8.71 20.69 -19.97
C PRO A 82 -8.11 22.09 -19.95
N ALA A 83 -8.39 22.92 -20.96
CA ALA A 83 -7.86 24.29 -21.06
C ALA A 83 -8.32 25.24 -19.94
N ARG A 84 -9.31 24.86 -19.14
CA ARG A 84 -9.82 25.62 -18.00
C ARG A 84 -9.94 24.70 -16.80
N ALA A 85 -9.64 25.23 -15.61
CA ALA A 85 -9.88 24.51 -14.38
C ALA A 85 -11.39 24.28 -14.17
N PRO A 86 -11.77 23.16 -13.52
CA PRO A 86 -13.14 22.95 -13.06
C PRO A 86 -13.52 24.01 -12.03
N ARG A 87 -14.82 24.24 -11.88
CA ARG A 87 -15.38 25.21 -10.93
C ARG A 87 -14.94 24.92 -9.50
N ILE A 88 -14.99 23.65 -9.08
CA ILE A 88 -14.45 23.17 -7.81
C ILE A 88 -13.21 22.31 -8.07
N LEU A 89 -12.04 22.88 -7.79
CA LEU A 89 -10.74 22.24 -7.96
C LEU A 89 -10.22 21.70 -6.62
N GLY A 90 -9.96 20.41 -6.57
CA GLY A 90 -9.27 19.72 -5.50
C GLY A 90 -7.76 19.73 -5.75
N ILE A 91 -6.96 20.09 -4.74
CA ILE A 91 -5.51 20.07 -4.77
C ILE A 91 -5.00 19.23 -3.60
N ASP A 92 -4.27 18.17 -3.91
CA ASP A 92 -3.69 17.29 -2.88
C ASP A 92 -2.25 16.87 -3.20
N GLU A 93 -1.45 16.62 -2.17
CA GLU A 93 -0.09 16.11 -2.31
C GLU A 93 -0.12 14.57 -2.34
N PHE A 94 0.53 13.98 -3.34
CA PHE A 94 0.68 12.53 -3.40
C PHE A 94 2.13 12.12 -3.54
N ALA A 95 2.45 10.92 -3.06
CA ALA A 95 3.80 10.38 -3.13
C ALA A 95 3.94 9.41 -4.31
N PHE A 96 4.72 9.78 -5.33
CA PHE A 96 5.20 8.82 -6.35
C PHE A 96 6.01 7.70 -5.68
N ARG A 97 6.84 8.09 -4.71
CA ARG A 97 7.60 7.18 -3.85
C ARG A 97 7.63 7.75 -2.44
N LYS A 98 6.92 7.07 -1.53
CA LYS A 98 6.80 7.46 -0.12
C LYS A 98 8.17 7.80 0.49
N GLY A 99 8.28 9.00 1.05
CA GLY A 99 9.50 9.52 1.69
C GLY A 99 10.60 9.97 0.72
N ARG A 100 10.34 10.07 -0.59
CA ARG A 100 11.35 10.47 -1.59
C ARG A 100 10.85 11.51 -2.58
N THR A 101 9.78 11.19 -3.30
CA THR A 101 9.32 12.02 -4.41
C THR A 101 7.82 12.20 -4.30
N TYR A 102 7.41 13.46 -4.33
CA TYR A 102 6.05 13.91 -4.13
C TYR A 102 5.64 14.78 -5.31
N GLY A 103 4.37 14.70 -5.69
CA GLY A 103 3.73 15.51 -6.71
C GLY A 103 2.42 16.08 -6.18
N THR A 104 1.73 16.82 -7.04
CA THR A 104 0.42 17.38 -6.72
C THR A 104 -0.60 16.78 -7.68
N VAL A 105 -1.70 16.27 -7.14
CA VAL A 105 -2.83 15.81 -7.95
C VAL A 105 -3.90 16.89 -7.94
N LEU A 106 -4.42 17.18 -9.14
CA LEU A 106 -5.49 18.12 -9.37
C LEU A 106 -6.75 17.33 -9.74
N VAL A 107 -7.86 17.62 -9.07
CA VAL A 107 -9.09 16.82 -9.18
C VAL A 107 -10.28 17.75 -9.38
N ASP A 108 -11.15 17.41 -10.33
CA ASP A 108 -12.48 17.98 -10.41
C ASP A 108 -13.34 17.31 -9.33
N VAL A 109 -13.65 18.09 -8.31
CA VAL A 109 -14.37 17.59 -7.12
C VAL A 109 -15.83 17.29 -7.45
N GLU A 110 -16.44 18.04 -8.36
CA GLU A 110 -17.86 17.86 -8.73
C GLU A 110 -18.04 16.56 -9.51
N ASN A 111 -17.18 16.32 -10.48
CA ASN A 111 -17.27 15.13 -11.34
C ASN A 111 -16.48 13.94 -10.80
N SER A 112 -15.73 14.10 -9.71
CA SER A 112 -14.86 13.08 -9.13
C SER A 112 -13.83 12.53 -10.13
N ARG A 113 -13.18 13.43 -10.89
CA ARG A 113 -12.23 13.06 -11.95
C ARG A 113 -10.86 13.72 -11.75
N PRO A 114 -9.76 12.98 -11.90
CA PRO A 114 -8.45 13.58 -12.02
C PRO A 114 -8.40 14.52 -13.23
N VAL A 115 -7.86 15.72 -13.03
CA VAL A 115 -7.66 16.74 -14.07
C VAL A 115 -6.22 16.65 -14.58
N ASP A 116 -5.26 16.71 -13.66
CA ASP A 116 -3.84 16.69 -13.99
C ASP A 116 -2.99 16.22 -12.79
N VAL A 117 -1.73 15.91 -13.06
CA VAL A 117 -0.73 15.48 -12.08
C VAL A 117 0.55 16.29 -12.29
N LEU A 118 0.83 17.19 -11.36
CA LEU A 118 2.05 18.00 -11.37
C LEU A 118 3.23 17.18 -10.81
N PRO A 119 4.44 17.36 -11.37
CA PRO A 119 5.59 16.53 -11.03
C PRO A 119 6.20 16.82 -9.65
N ASN A 120 5.79 17.92 -9.00
CA ASN A 120 6.31 18.39 -7.72
C ASN A 120 5.17 18.98 -6.86
N ARG A 121 5.55 19.52 -5.69
CA ARG A 121 4.66 20.17 -4.71
C ARG A 121 4.97 21.66 -4.54
N GLU A 122 5.63 22.26 -5.51
CA GLU A 122 6.10 23.63 -5.42
C GLU A 122 4.96 24.61 -5.67
N THR A 123 4.90 25.66 -4.86
CA THR A 123 3.92 26.76 -5.02
C THR A 123 3.94 27.33 -6.43
N SER A 124 5.12 27.48 -7.03
CA SER A 124 5.30 27.99 -8.40
C SER A 124 4.61 27.13 -9.45
N SER A 125 4.67 25.80 -9.31
CA SER A 125 4.10 24.87 -10.28
C SER A 125 2.57 24.89 -10.24
N VAL A 126 1.99 24.96 -9.03
CA VAL A 126 0.53 25.11 -8.87
C VAL A 126 0.05 26.46 -9.39
N ALA A 127 0.78 27.55 -9.10
CA ALA A 127 0.42 28.88 -9.56
C ALA A 127 0.48 29.00 -11.09
N ALA A 128 1.52 28.45 -11.72
CA ALA A 128 1.64 28.41 -13.18
C ALA A 128 0.47 27.66 -13.82
N TRP A 129 0.15 26.47 -13.28
CA TRP A 129 -0.97 25.68 -13.78
C TRP A 129 -2.31 26.42 -13.67
N LEU A 130 -2.59 27.06 -12.52
CA LEU A 130 -3.81 27.86 -12.33
C LEU A 130 -3.90 29.05 -13.28
N HIS A 131 -2.77 29.65 -13.64
CA HIS A 131 -2.72 30.76 -14.60
C HIS A 131 -3.01 30.29 -16.03
N GLU A 132 -2.44 29.15 -16.42
CA GLU A 132 -2.68 28.52 -17.73
C GLU A 132 -4.12 27.98 -17.88
N HIS A 133 -4.77 27.65 -16.76
CA HIS A 133 -6.09 27.02 -16.73
C HIS A 133 -7.11 27.83 -15.90
N PRO A 134 -7.51 29.04 -16.35
CA PRO A 134 -8.40 29.90 -15.57
C PRO A 134 -9.83 29.33 -15.46
N GLY A 135 -10.46 29.49 -14.30
CA GLY A 135 -11.88 29.13 -14.10
C GLY A 135 -12.23 28.52 -12.74
N ALA A 136 -11.25 28.25 -11.87
CA ALA A 136 -11.54 27.74 -10.54
C ALA A 136 -12.21 28.83 -9.68
N GLU A 137 -13.43 28.54 -9.21
CA GLU A 137 -14.18 29.40 -8.26
C GLU A 137 -13.94 28.96 -6.82
N ILE A 138 -13.76 27.66 -6.60
CA ILE A 138 -13.53 27.06 -5.29
C ILE A 138 -12.31 26.16 -5.38
N VAL A 139 -11.37 26.33 -4.46
CA VAL A 139 -10.20 25.46 -4.34
C VAL A 139 -10.25 24.69 -3.02
N CYS A 140 -10.53 23.40 -3.11
CA CYS A 140 -10.51 22.47 -1.99
C CYS A 140 -9.10 21.91 -1.80
N ARG A 141 -8.48 22.11 -0.63
CA ARG A 141 -7.10 21.66 -0.39
C ARG A 141 -6.87 21.17 1.03
N ASP A 142 -5.80 20.42 1.23
CA ASP A 142 -5.25 20.19 2.57
C ASP A 142 -4.66 21.48 3.17
N ARG A 143 -4.49 21.52 4.49
CA ARG A 143 -4.01 22.66 5.27
C ARG A 143 -2.50 22.93 5.13
N LEU A 144 -1.84 22.31 4.16
CA LEU A 144 -0.46 22.64 3.81
C LEU A 144 -0.36 24.09 3.32
N MET A 145 0.48 24.88 3.99
CA MET A 145 0.62 26.32 3.73
C MET A 145 1.12 26.65 2.32
N ALA A 146 1.78 25.70 1.66
CA ALA A 146 2.40 25.91 0.35
C ALA A 146 1.38 26.23 -0.76
N PHE A 147 0.15 25.72 -0.66
CA PHE A 147 -0.87 25.90 -1.70
C PHE A 147 -1.62 27.23 -1.58
N THR A 148 -1.86 27.73 -0.36
CA THR A 148 -2.49 29.04 -0.14
C THR A 148 -1.78 30.16 -0.88
N LYS A 149 -0.44 30.18 -0.84
CA LYS A 149 0.34 31.20 -1.54
C LYS A 149 0.14 31.13 -3.06
N ALA A 150 0.05 29.92 -3.62
CA ALA A 150 -0.16 29.71 -5.05
C ALA A 150 -1.55 30.18 -5.47
N ILE A 151 -2.58 29.82 -4.70
CA ILE A 151 -3.98 30.17 -4.97
C ILE A 151 -4.15 31.69 -4.92
N LYS A 152 -3.67 32.35 -3.86
CA LYS A 152 -3.76 33.82 -3.75
C LYS A 152 -3.04 34.57 -4.88
N GLN A 153 -1.99 33.98 -5.46
CA GLN A 153 -1.25 34.60 -6.56
C GLN A 153 -1.96 34.40 -7.90
N ALA A 154 -2.50 33.21 -8.17
CA ALA A 154 -2.99 32.83 -9.49
C ALA A 154 -4.52 32.86 -9.65
N ALA A 155 -5.25 32.72 -8.54
CA ALA A 155 -6.71 32.73 -8.47
C ALA A 155 -7.17 33.43 -7.18
N PRO A 156 -6.92 34.75 -7.03
CA PRO A 156 -7.21 35.48 -5.80
C PRO A 156 -8.69 35.51 -5.43
N ASP A 157 -9.58 35.42 -6.42
CA ASP A 157 -11.04 35.42 -6.24
C ASP A 157 -11.59 34.03 -5.89
N ALA A 158 -10.76 32.98 -5.93
CA ALA A 158 -11.20 31.62 -5.62
C ALA A 158 -11.38 31.44 -4.11
N LEU A 159 -12.50 30.84 -3.71
CA LEU A 159 -12.78 30.50 -2.33
C LEU A 159 -11.94 29.28 -1.90
N GLU A 160 -11.00 29.49 -0.98
CA GLU A 160 -10.25 28.40 -0.37
C GLU A 160 -11.10 27.63 0.66
N VAL A 161 -11.29 26.34 0.45
CA VAL A 161 -12.03 25.44 1.35
C VAL A 161 -11.10 24.33 1.85
N ALA A 162 -11.18 24.04 3.15
CA ALA A 162 -10.44 22.92 3.73
C ALA A 162 -11.07 21.59 3.32
N ASP A 163 -10.23 20.66 2.88
CA ASP A 163 -10.68 19.32 2.50
C ASP A 163 -11.33 18.57 3.69
N ARG A 164 -12.52 18.01 3.43
CA ARG A 164 -13.35 17.34 4.45
C ARG A 164 -12.69 16.09 5.00
N TRP A 165 -12.03 15.29 4.17
CA TRP A 165 -11.40 14.05 4.62
C TRP A 165 -10.29 14.36 5.61
N HIS A 166 -9.46 15.37 5.33
CA HIS A 166 -8.41 15.81 6.24
C HIS A 166 -8.96 16.30 7.59
N LEU A 167 -10.08 17.03 7.60
CA LEU A 167 -10.72 17.45 8.85
C LEU A 167 -11.20 16.26 9.68
N LEU A 168 -11.91 15.31 9.06
CA LEU A 168 -12.41 14.10 9.73
C LEU A 168 -11.27 13.20 10.21
N GLN A 169 -10.22 13.04 9.41
CA GLN A 169 -9.05 12.24 9.76
C GLN A 169 -8.29 12.85 10.94
N ASN A 170 -8.13 14.18 10.95
CA ASN A 170 -7.48 14.90 12.04
C ASN A 170 -8.28 14.78 13.34
N LEU A 171 -9.60 14.97 13.28
CA LEU A 171 -10.49 14.81 14.43
C LEU A 171 -10.45 13.37 14.97
N SER A 172 -10.59 12.38 14.09
CA SER A 172 -10.57 10.95 14.45
C SER A 172 -9.24 10.58 15.11
N THR A 173 -8.12 11.04 14.53
CA THR A 173 -6.77 10.81 15.09
C THR A 173 -6.62 11.48 16.46
N ALA A 174 -7.15 12.68 16.64
CA ALA A 174 -7.10 13.40 17.90
C ALA A 174 -7.93 12.68 18.98
N ALA A 175 -9.16 12.28 18.65
CA ALA A 175 -10.03 11.50 19.54
C ALA A 175 -9.35 10.18 19.94
N GLU A 176 -8.79 9.43 18.99
CA GLU A 176 -8.08 8.17 19.27
C GLU A 176 -6.90 8.39 20.21
N LYS A 177 -6.09 9.44 19.99
CA LYS A 177 -4.97 9.78 20.88
C LYS A 177 -5.45 10.14 22.28
N THR A 178 -6.53 10.89 22.41
CA THR A 178 -7.13 11.25 23.69
C THR A 178 -7.65 10.02 24.42
N CYS A 179 -8.44 9.16 23.76
CA CYS A 179 -8.93 7.91 24.36
C CYS A 179 -7.78 7.00 24.81
N ARG A 180 -6.71 6.89 24.01
CA ARG A 180 -5.51 6.13 24.39
C ARG A 180 -4.81 6.73 25.62
N ARG A 181 -4.72 8.06 25.71
CA ARG A 181 -4.13 8.76 26.86
C ARG A 181 -4.97 8.58 28.13
N HIS A 182 -6.30 8.58 28.01
CA HIS A 182 -7.24 8.44 29.11
C HIS A 182 -7.77 7.02 29.29
N ARG A 183 -7.08 6.01 28.74
CA ARG A 183 -7.51 4.60 28.82
C ARG A 183 -7.77 4.15 30.25
N ALA A 184 -6.99 4.63 31.22
CA ALA A 184 -7.18 4.31 32.64
C ALA A 184 -8.51 4.84 33.18
N CYS A 185 -8.95 6.03 32.77
CA CYS A 185 -10.22 6.64 33.16
C CYS A 185 -11.43 5.92 32.51
N LEU A 186 -11.21 5.26 31.37
CA LEU A 186 -12.23 4.52 30.63
C LEU A 186 -12.34 3.06 31.08
N ARG A 187 -11.49 2.60 32.01
CA ARG A 187 -11.69 1.29 32.63
C ARG A 187 -12.99 1.37 33.44
N ARG A 188 -13.98 0.57 33.04
CA ARG A 188 -15.10 0.26 33.92
C ARG A 188 -14.48 -0.31 35.20
N PRO A 189 -14.81 0.23 36.40
CA PRO A 189 -14.45 -0.47 37.62
C PRO A 189 -15.01 -1.89 37.49
N ALA A 190 -14.16 -2.89 37.75
CA ALA A 190 -14.60 -4.27 37.73
C ALA A 190 -15.80 -4.37 38.67
N THR A 191 -17.00 -4.60 38.12
CA THR A 191 -18.12 -5.07 38.91
C THR A 191 -17.62 -6.33 39.61
N THR A 192 -17.57 -6.27 40.93
CA THR A 192 -16.94 -7.26 41.83
C THR A 192 -17.68 -8.60 41.88
N ASP A 193 -18.49 -8.89 40.85
CA ASP A 193 -19.34 -10.08 40.74
C ASP A 193 -18.91 -11.03 39.61
N ALA A 194 -17.70 -10.86 39.07
CA ALA A 194 -17.09 -11.92 38.28
C ALA A 194 -16.49 -12.95 39.26
N GLY A 195 -17.25 -14.02 39.54
CA GLY A 195 -16.70 -15.25 40.10
C GLY A 195 -15.45 -15.69 39.34
N PRO A 196 -14.59 -16.53 39.95
CA PRO A 196 -13.25 -16.81 39.44
C PRO A 196 -13.29 -17.16 37.95
N LEU A 197 -12.74 -16.26 37.14
CA LEU A 197 -12.61 -16.45 35.69
C LEU A 197 -11.90 -17.80 35.48
N PRO A 198 -12.40 -18.67 34.58
CA PRO A 198 -11.69 -19.88 34.24
C PRO A 198 -10.28 -19.49 33.82
N THR A 199 -9.28 -20.10 34.45
CA THR A 199 -7.86 -19.91 34.15
C THR A 199 -7.66 -20.22 32.68
N ALA A 200 -7.66 -19.18 31.84
CA ALA A 200 -7.40 -19.34 30.42
C ALA A 200 -6.07 -20.10 30.26
N PRO A 201 -6.02 -21.11 29.39
CA PRO A 201 -4.82 -21.95 29.26
C PRO A 201 -3.62 -21.06 28.94
N ALA A 202 -2.49 -21.35 29.61
CA ALA A 202 -1.25 -20.63 29.38
C ALA A 202 -0.84 -20.82 27.91
N THR A 203 -0.85 -19.74 27.14
CA THR A 203 -0.34 -19.77 25.77
C THR A 203 1.13 -19.33 25.76
N PRO A 204 1.96 -19.82 24.83
CA PRO A 204 3.35 -19.39 24.69
C PRO A 204 3.51 -17.86 24.54
N LEU A 205 2.47 -17.17 24.03
CA LEU A 205 2.43 -15.71 23.96
C LEU A 205 2.30 -15.06 25.34
N LEU A 206 1.42 -15.58 26.20
CA LEU A 206 1.20 -15.05 27.55
C LEU A 206 2.46 -15.23 28.41
N ASP A 207 3.13 -16.38 28.31
CA ASP A 207 4.35 -16.63 29.07
C ASP A 207 5.51 -15.75 28.60
N ARG A 208 5.61 -15.50 27.28
CA ARG A 208 6.59 -14.56 26.73
C ARG A 208 6.35 -13.13 27.19
N VAL A 209 5.08 -12.73 27.35
CA VAL A 209 4.71 -11.42 27.91
C VAL A 209 5.12 -11.33 29.38
N ARG A 210 4.82 -12.36 30.19
CA ARG A 210 5.24 -12.43 31.60
C ARG A 210 6.76 -12.37 31.77
N GLN A 211 7.49 -13.14 30.96
CA GLN A 211 8.95 -13.18 31.00
C GLN A 211 9.55 -11.83 30.64
N ARG A 212 9.15 -11.24 29.50
CA ARG A 212 9.66 -9.92 29.07
C ARG A 212 9.32 -8.80 30.04
N HIS A 213 8.16 -8.86 30.69
CA HIS A 213 7.80 -7.88 31.72
C HIS A 213 8.72 -8.00 32.94
N ARG A 214 9.00 -9.22 33.41
CA ARG A 214 9.97 -9.46 34.50
C ARG A 214 11.37 -9.00 34.12
N ASP A 215 11.92 -9.48 33.01
CA ASP A 215 13.30 -9.16 32.58
C ASP A 215 13.54 -7.66 32.45
N VAL A 216 12.57 -6.93 31.87
CA VAL A 216 12.65 -5.48 31.71
C VAL A 216 12.61 -4.76 33.05
N ASN A 217 11.76 -5.20 33.99
CA ASN A 217 11.63 -4.55 35.29
C ASN A 217 12.79 -4.86 36.24
N GLU A 218 13.34 -6.07 36.19
CA GLU A 218 14.55 -6.46 36.93
C GLU A 218 15.75 -5.66 36.45
N LEU A 219 16.00 -5.60 35.14
CA LEU A 219 17.09 -4.78 34.59
C LEU A 219 16.89 -3.28 34.82
N ALA A 220 15.64 -2.81 34.85
CA ALA A 220 15.37 -1.42 35.20
C ALA A 220 15.62 -1.14 36.69
N ALA A 221 15.41 -2.12 37.58
CA ALA A 221 15.69 -1.99 39.01
C ALA A 221 17.19 -1.85 39.30
N THR A 222 18.07 -2.37 38.42
CA THR A 222 19.52 -2.16 38.52
C THR A 222 19.97 -0.77 38.02
N GLY A 223 19.05 0.13 37.69
CA GLY A 223 19.36 1.50 37.24
C GLY A 223 19.74 1.64 35.76
N LEU A 224 19.62 0.59 34.95
CA LEU A 224 19.94 0.67 33.52
C LEU A 224 18.96 1.57 32.76
N SER A 225 19.48 2.37 31.83
CA SER A 225 18.63 3.14 30.92
C SER A 225 17.84 2.23 29.97
N LEU A 226 16.66 2.67 29.52
CA LEU A 226 15.81 1.89 28.60
C LEU A 226 16.54 1.50 27.30
N SER A 227 17.48 2.31 26.81
CA SER A 227 18.32 1.95 25.65
C SER A 227 19.30 0.83 25.96
N ALA A 228 19.90 0.81 27.16
CA ALA A 228 20.82 -0.24 27.57
C ALA A 228 20.08 -1.57 27.77
N ILE A 229 18.90 -1.53 28.38
CA ILE A 229 18.00 -2.70 28.51
C ILE A 229 17.62 -3.21 27.11
N GLY A 230 17.27 -2.32 26.18
CA GLY A 230 16.95 -2.69 24.80
C GLY A 230 18.10 -3.40 24.08
N ARG A 231 19.33 -2.90 24.24
CA ARG A 231 20.52 -3.56 23.69
C ARG A 231 20.74 -4.95 24.32
N ARG A 232 20.57 -5.08 25.63
CA ARG A 232 20.82 -6.34 26.36
C ARG A 232 19.78 -7.42 26.05
N LEU A 233 18.51 -7.05 25.96
CA LEU A 233 17.40 -7.96 25.64
C LEU A 233 17.12 -8.08 24.13
N GLN A 234 17.89 -7.38 23.29
CA GLN A 234 17.65 -7.27 21.85
C GLN A 234 16.21 -6.81 21.51
N LEU A 235 15.70 -5.86 22.30
CA LEU A 235 14.38 -5.27 22.13
C LEU A 235 14.48 -3.82 21.66
N ASP A 236 13.59 -3.42 20.77
CA ASP A 236 13.43 -2.01 20.40
C ASP A 236 13.10 -1.16 21.64
N ARG A 237 13.66 0.05 21.73
CA ARG A 237 13.50 0.96 22.87
C ARG A 237 12.02 1.23 23.20
N LYS A 238 11.13 1.30 22.19
CA LYS A 238 9.69 1.50 22.42
C LYS A 238 9.05 0.26 23.04
N THR A 239 9.54 -0.93 22.72
CA THR A 239 9.09 -2.19 23.33
C THR A 239 9.50 -2.25 24.80
N VAL A 240 10.75 -1.92 25.12
CA VAL A 240 11.22 -1.83 26.52
C VAL A 240 10.40 -0.79 27.29
N ARG A 241 10.20 0.40 26.72
CA ARG A 241 9.37 1.46 27.30
C ARG A 241 7.94 0.96 27.58
N ARG A 242 7.35 0.18 26.65
CA ARG A 242 6.02 -0.41 26.83
C ARG A 242 6.00 -1.38 28.02
N TYR A 243 6.93 -2.33 28.10
CA TYR A 243 6.98 -3.29 29.21
C TYR A 243 7.28 -2.63 30.56
N ARG A 244 8.07 -1.56 30.58
CA ARG A 244 8.40 -0.83 31.82
C ARG A 244 7.22 -0.01 32.37
N HIS A 245 6.41 0.58 31.51
CA HIS A 245 5.37 1.54 31.94
C HIS A 245 3.94 0.99 31.87
N SER A 246 3.74 -0.23 31.36
CA SER A 246 2.42 -0.86 31.34
C SER A 246 2.32 -1.86 32.49
N ASP A 247 1.12 -1.97 33.07
CA ASP A 247 0.80 -3.04 34.00
C ASP A 247 0.90 -4.41 33.30
N LEU A 248 1.34 -5.44 34.03
CA LEU A 248 1.35 -6.81 33.53
C LEU A 248 -0.06 -7.25 33.12
N GLU A 249 -1.09 -6.87 33.89
CA GLU A 249 -2.47 -7.25 33.58
C GLU A 249 -2.96 -6.66 32.24
N ASP A 250 -2.60 -5.41 31.94
CA ASP A 250 -2.92 -4.77 30.65
C ASP A 250 -2.23 -5.47 29.48
N LEU A 251 -0.97 -5.86 29.68
CA LEU A 251 -0.18 -6.55 28.66
C LEU A 251 -0.74 -7.94 28.38
N LEU A 252 -1.21 -8.64 29.41
CA LEU A 252 -1.87 -9.93 29.31
C LEU A 252 -3.25 -9.81 28.67
N ALA A 253 -4.07 -8.82 29.03
CA ALA A 253 -5.35 -8.54 28.38
C ALA A 253 -5.16 -8.26 26.88
N SER A 254 -4.21 -7.38 26.52
CA SER A 254 -3.85 -7.11 25.13
C SER A 254 -3.26 -8.31 24.38
N ALA A 255 -2.68 -9.29 25.09
CA ALA A 255 -2.21 -10.54 24.50
C ALA A 255 -3.35 -11.54 24.29
N ARG A 256 -4.35 -11.58 25.19
CA ARG A 256 -5.57 -12.38 25.05
C ARG A 256 -6.43 -11.90 23.89
N ASP A 257 -6.60 -10.59 23.75
CA ASP A 257 -7.37 -9.97 22.65
C ASP A 257 -6.75 -10.20 21.27
N ARG A 258 -5.46 -10.56 21.20
CA ARG A 258 -4.77 -10.81 19.92
C ARG A 258 -5.17 -12.13 19.27
N GLY A 259 -6.04 -12.92 19.90
CA GLY A 259 -6.50 -14.22 19.42
C GLY A 259 -5.38 -15.25 19.35
N ALA A 260 -5.75 -16.53 19.31
CA ALA A 260 -4.84 -17.56 18.83
C ALA A 260 -4.49 -17.21 17.37
N GLY A 261 -3.19 -17.15 17.04
CA GLY A 261 -2.78 -16.89 15.68
C GLY A 261 -3.39 -17.96 14.75
N LEU A 262 -3.69 -17.63 13.50
CA LEU A 262 -4.25 -18.59 12.53
C LEU A 262 -3.41 -19.88 12.39
N LEU A 263 -2.14 -19.84 12.82
CA LEU A 263 -1.21 -20.97 12.80
C LEU A 263 -1.30 -21.85 14.05
N ASP A 264 -1.81 -21.34 15.17
CA ASP A 264 -1.83 -22.03 16.46
C ASP A 264 -2.54 -23.39 16.42
N PRO A 265 -3.66 -23.59 15.68
CA PRO A 265 -4.27 -24.92 15.55
C PRO A 265 -3.40 -25.93 14.78
N PHE A 266 -2.36 -25.46 14.10
CA PHE A 266 -1.51 -26.26 13.22
C PHE A 266 -0.06 -26.36 13.71
N THR A 267 0.29 -25.78 14.85
CA THR A 267 1.67 -25.77 15.35
C THR A 267 2.21 -27.17 15.61
N ASP A 268 1.38 -28.07 16.15
CA ASP A 268 1.77 -29.46 16.44
C ASP A 268 2.09 -30.23 15.15
N TYR A 269 1.30 -30.00 14.09
CA TYR A 269 1.57 -30.57 12.77
C TYR A 269 2.89 -30.08 12.20
N VAL A 270 3.15 -28.77 12.29
CA VAL A 270 4.41 -28.17 11.83
C VAL A 270 5.60 -28.75 12.59
N GLN A 271 5.49 -28.88 13.91
CA GLN A 271 6.52 -29.46 14.76
C GLN A 271 6.83 -30.92 14.40
N HIS A 272 5.81 -31.75 14.28
CA HIS A 272 5.96 -33.16 13.89
C HIS A 272 6.62 -33.29 12.51
N ARG A 273 6.19 -32.51 11.52
CA ARG A 273 6.77 -32.54 10.16
C ARG A 273 8.21 -32.05 10.13
N PHE A 274 8.53 -31.04 10.93
CA PHE A 274 9.89 -30.53 11.04
C PHE A 274 10.83 -31.57 11.66
N GLN A 275 10.40 -32.25 12.73
CA GLN A 275 11.14 -33.36 13.35
C GLN A 275 11.30 -34.56 12.41
N ALA A 276 10.33 -34.80 11.52
CA ALA A 276 10.41 -35.79 10.44
C ALA A 276 11.34 -35.36 9.27
N GLY A 277 12.13 -34.29 9.43
CA GLY A 277 13.14 -33.84 8.46
C GLY A 277 12.66 -32.81 7.44
N CYS A 278 11.39 -32.39 7.49
CA CYS A 278 10.87 -31.35 6.60
C CYS A 278 11.17 -29.94 7.15
N THR A 279 12.39 -29.45 6.87
CA THR A 279 12.84 -28.11 7.32
C THR A 279 12.43 -26.97 6.39
N SER A 280 11.82 -27.26 5.24
CA SER A 280 11.40 -26.26 4.26
C SER A 280 10.09 -25.57 4.66
N SER A 281 10.18 -24.30 5.09
CA SER A 281 9.01 -23.45 5.38
C SER A 281 8.02 -23.35 4.21
N THR A 282 8.49 -23.44 2.96
CA THR A 282 7.64 -23.39 1.77
C THR A 282 6.83 -24.67 1.61
N GLN A 283 7.44 -25.81 1.92
CA GLN A 283 6.77 -27.11 1.87
C GLN A 283 5.72 -27.21 2.98
N LEU A 284 6.10 -26.88 4.22
CA LEU A 284 5.19 -26.83 5.36
C LEU A 284 3.99 -25.91 5.09
N TYR A 285 4.21 -24.73 4.49
CA TYR A 285 3.11 -23.84 4.13
C TYR A 285 2.13 -24.45 3.13
N ARG A 286 2.61 -25.16 2.09
CA ARG A 286 1.71 -25.81 1.11
C ARG A 286 0.85 -26.90 1.75
N GLU A 287 1.45 -27.67 2.66
CA GLU A 287 0.75 -28.74 3.37
C GLU A 287 -0.30 -28.17 4.32
N LEU A 288 0.03 -27.09 5.03
CA LEU A 288 -0.90 -26.36 5.87
C LEU A 288 -2.11 -25.83 5.09
N ILE A 289 -1.91 -25.27 3.88
CA ILE A 289 -3.02 -24.86 3.01
C ILE A 289 -3.94 -26.06 2.71
N GLY A 290 -3.38 -27.25 2.48
CA GLY A 290 -4.16 -28.48 2.28
C GLY A 290 -4.95 -28.93 3.51
N LEU A 291 -4.51 -28.56 4.72
CA LEU A 291 -5.19 -28.81 6.00
C LEU A 291 -6.18 -27.70 6.38
N GLY A 292 -6.41 -26.71 5.51
CA GLY A 292 -7.35 -25.61 5.75
C GLY A 292 -6.75 -24.39 6.42
N TYR A 293 -5.42 -24.25 6.47
CA TYR A 293 -4.77 -23.04 6.97
C TYR A 293 -5.06 -21.84 6.06
N ALA A 294 -5.66 -20.79 6.63
CA ALA A 294 -6.01 -19.56 5.92
C ALA A 294 -5.00 -18.41 6.14
N GLY A 295 -3.92 -18.64 6.88
CA GLY A 295 -2.93 -17.61 7.18
C GLY A 295 -1.85 -17.46 6.10
N GLY A 296 -1.01 -16.44 6.22
CA GLY A 296 0.05 -16.15 5.23
C GLY A 296 1.33 -16.96 5.44
N TYR A 297 2.07 -17.20 4.35
CA TYR A 297 3.39 -17.87 4.33
C TYR A 297 4.38 -17.29 5.36
N HIS A 298 4.43 -15.96 5.50
CA HIS A 298 5.37 -15.29 6.40
C HIS A 298 5.16 -15.64 7.88
N VAL A 299 3.95 -16.08 8.27
CA VAL A 299 3.66 -16.54 9.63
C VAL A 299 4.32 -17.90 9.88
N VAL A 300 4.18 -18.84 8.93
CA VAL A 300 4.82 -20.17 8.96
C VAL A 300 6.34 -20.04 8.94
N ASN A 301 6.88 -19.25 8.02
CA ASN A 301 8.33 -19.04 7.91
C ASN A 301 8.93 -18.42 9.18
N ARG A 302 8.20 -17.52 9.83
CA ARG A 302 8.63 -16.94 11.11
C ARG A 302 8.58 -17.96 12.23
N TYR A 303 7.53 -18.79 12.31
CA TYR A 303 7.39 -19.82 13.33
C TYR A 303 8.53 -20.85 13.24
N VAL A 304 8.79 -21.38 12.04
CA VAL A 304 9.91 -22.29 11.78
C VAL A 304 11.25 -21.66 12.16
N GLY A 305 11.48 -20.39 11.79
CA GLY A 305 12.74 -19.69 12.09
C GLY A 305 12.92 -19.20 13.53
N SER A 306 11.86 -19.14 14.34
CA SER A 306 11.91 -18.59 15.72
C SER A 306 11.72 -19.62 16.82
N SER A 307 11.19 -20.81 16.49
CA SER A 307 10.79 -21.83 17.46
C SER A 307 11.41 -23.21 17.19
N MET A 308 12.16 -23.37 16.10
CA MET A 308 12.77 -24.66 15.72
C MET A 308 14.27 -24.55 15.35
N ASN A 309 14.88 -23.40 15.65
CA ASN A 309 16.33 -23.17 15.74
C ASN A 309 16.67 -22.90 17.20
#